data_AF-A0A6S7K3F0-F1
#
_entry.id   AF-A0A6S7K3F0-F1
#
_cell.length_a   1.000
_cell.length_b   1.000
_cell.length_c   1.000
_cell.angle_alpha   90.00
_cell.angle_beta   90.00
_cell.angle_gamma   90.00
#
_symmetry.space_group_name_H-M   'P 1'
#
loop_
_entity.id
_entity.type
_entity.pdbx_description
1 polymer ?
#
loop_
_entity_poly.entity_id
_entity_poly.type
_entity_poly.pdbx_seq_one_letter_code
_entity_poly.pdbx_strand_id
1 'polypeptide(L)'
;MAHSYQQGYDDRRFEGRVREDLFCSICQGVLRNPRTCQNKEHPFCLSCISQHLRNSHTCPECREHLTPETLKDPPRFLKNTLSELKIKCDYNERGCPGYVQLGNLQHHVERCGFAPVMCGNEGCGTVVNKKDKEIHERELCQFRIAKCHDCKDIKASQDEMKASQDEMKASQDAIK
;
A
#
# COMPACT_ATOMS: atom_id res chain seq x y z
N MET A 1 -13.44 0.68 7.86
CA MET A 1 -12.03 0.24 7.81
C MET A 1 -11.18 1.39 8.30
N ALA A 2 -10.21 1.11 9.17
CA ALA A 2 -9.56 2.11 10.02
C ALA A 2 -9.00 3.29 9.21
N HIS A 3 -9.48 4.51 9.51
CA HIS A 3 -8.73 5.71 9.19
C HIS A 3 -7.47 5.69 10.07
N SER A 4 -6.43 5.01 9.62
CA SER A 4 -5.11 5.12 10.22
C SER A 4 -4.63 6.54 9.94
N TYR A 5 -4.94 7.45 10.86
CA TYR A 5 -4.31 8.76 10.91
C TYR A 5 -2.80 8.51 10.90
N GLN A 6 -2.13 8.75 9.78
CA GLN A 6 -0.70 8.55 9.68
C GLN A 6 -0.02 9.61 10.55
N GLN A 7 0.32 9.19 11.77
CA GLN A 7 1.16 9.92 12.70
C GLN A 7 2.63 9.92 12.20
N GLY A 8 3.56 10.32 13.06
CA GLY A 8 5.00 10.18 12.79
C GLY A 8 5.39 8.75 12.44
N TYR A 9 6.56 8.59 11.83
CA TYR A 9 7.14 7.27 11.59
C TYR A 9 7.63 6.66 12.90
N ASP A 10 7.49 5.34 13.02
CA ASP A 10 8.12 4.54 14.07
C ASP A 10 9.65 4.59 13.90
N ASP A 11 10.36 4.98 14.95
CA ASP A 11 11.82 5.15 14.96
C ASP A 11 12.57 3.82 14.70
N ARG A 12 11.98 2.69 15.08
CA ARG A 12 12.55 1.34 14.86
C ARG A 12 12.65 0.95 13.39
N ARG A 13 12.01 1.73 12.50
CA ARG A 13 12.14 1.56 11.04
C ARG A 13 13.40 2.18 10.47
N PHE A 14 14.08 3.07 11.20
CA PHE A 14 15.23 3.78 10.68
C PHE A 14 16.53 3.01 10.91
N GLU A 15 17.50 3.22 10.01
CA GLU A 15 18.86 2.71 10.16
C GLU A 15 19.63 3.59 11.16
N GLY A 16 20.03 3.02 12.29
CA GLY A 16 20.78 3.71 13.33
C GLY A 16 19.90 4.57 14.25
N ARG A 17 20.55 5.43 15.05
CA ARG A 17 19.85 6.34 15.96
C ARG A 17 19.37 7.57 15.21
N VAL A 18 18.08 7.90 15.37
CA VAL A 18 17.50 9.16 14.90
C VAL A 18 17.73 10.24 15.97
N ARG A 19 18.08 11.45 15.53
CA ARG A 19 18.26 12.58 16.45
C ARG A 19 16.91 13.02 17.05
N GLU A 20 16.92 13.43 18.31
CA GLU A 20 15.71 13.81 19.07
C GLU A 20 14.97 15.01 18.48
N ASP A 21 15.68 15.94 17.83
CA ASP A 21 15.09 17.11 17.17
C ASP A 21 14.26 16.79 15.92
N LEU A 22 14.27 15.51 15.50
CA LEU A 22 13.49 15.02 14.36
C LEU A 22 12.20 14.31 14.79
N PHE A 23 11.86 14.36 16.07
CA PHE A 23 10.65 13.76 16.61
C PHE A 23 9.53 14.81 16.77
N CYS A 24 8.30 14.37 16.51
CA CYS A 24 7.12 15.17 16.76
C CYS A 24 6.75 15.06 18.25
N SER A 25 6.62 16.18 18.94
CA SER A 25 6.27 16.14 20.37
C SER A 25 4.82 15.77 20.71
N ILE A 26 3.93 15.73 19.72
CA ILE A 26 2.55 15.26 19.92
C ILE A 26 2.48 13.73 19.88
N CYS A 27 3.02 13.11 18.82
CA CYS A 27 2.93 11.65 18.63
C CYS A 27 4.18 10.88 19.06
N GLN A 28 5.26 11.59 19.42
CA GLN A 28 6.55 11.01 19.81
C GLN A 28 7.21 10.12 18.74
N GLY A 29 6.74 10.19 17.49
CA GLY A 29 7.35 9.52 16.33
C GLY A 29 8.20 10.47 15.49
N VAL A 30 9.05 9.93 14.63
CA VAL A 30 9.87 10.71 13.68
C VAL A 30 8.95 11.50 12.74
N LEU A 31 9.25 12.77 12.51
CA LEU A 31 8.37 13.70 11.80
C LEU A 31 7.94 13.19 10.41
N ARG A 32 6.62 13.18 10.16
CA ARG A 32 6.00 12.89 8.87
C ARG A 32 5.29 14.13 8.35
N ASN A 33 5.60 14.55 7.12
CA ASN A 33 5.08 15.77 6.50
C ASN A 33 5.09 16.95 7.49
N PRO A 34 6.27 17.36 8.00
CA PRO A 34 6.33 18.29 9.11
C PRO A 34 5.76 19.67 8.77
N ARG A 35 5.23 20.35 9.79
CA ARG A 35 4.89 21.77 9.83
C ARG A 35 5.48 22.40 11.07
N THR A 36 5.74 23.70 11.00
CA THR A 36 6.33 24.45 12.12
C THR A 36 5.42 25.58 12.58
N CYS A 37 5.52 25.94 13.86
CA CYS A 37 4.84 27.14 14.35
C CYS A 37 5.51 28.42 13.83
N GLN A 38 4.75 29.52 13.77
CA GLN A 38 5.15 30.75 13.08
C GLN A 38 6.43 31.41 13.60
N ASN A 39 6.66 31.42 14.91
CA ASN A 39 7.69 32.25 15.54
C ASN A 39 8.92 31.47 16.02
N LYS A 40 8.73 30.28 16.58
CA LYS A 40 9.78 29.48 17.24
C LYS A 40 10.16 28.21 16.47
N GLU A 41 9.50 27.98 15.33
CA GLU A 41 9.76 26.86 14.43
C GLU A 41 9.67 25.44 15.05
N HIS A 42 8.91 25.26 16.14
CA HIS A 42 8.69 23.93 16.73
C HIS A 42 8.04 22.98 15.71
N PRO A 43 8.64 21.81 15.42
CA PRO A 43 8.16 20.94 14.36
C PRO A 43 7.15 19.91 14.86
N PHE A 44 6.11 19.68 14.05
CA PHE A 44 5.08 18.68 14.30
C PHE A 44 4.72 17.97 13.00
N CYS A 45 4.26 16.72 13.07
CA CYS A 45 3.61 16.10 11.92
C CYS A 45 2.35 16.89 11.54
N LEU A 46 2.09 17.10 10.24
CA LEU A 46 0.91 17.84 9.78
C LEU A 46 -0.39 17.29 10.39
N SER A 47 -0.58 15.97 10.34
CA SER A 47 -1.77 15.32 10.90
C SER A 47 -1.94 15.60 12.40
N CYS A 48 -0.85 15.58 13.16
CA CYS A 48 -0.85 15.80 14.61
C CYS A 48 -1.20 17.25 14.96
N ILE A 49 -0.53 18.23 14.34
CA ILE A 49 -0.78 19.64 14.66
C ILE A 49 -2.14 20.10 14.15
N SER A 50 -2.57 19.65 12.96
CA SER A 50 -3.92 19.92 12.47
C SER A 50 -4.99 19.34 13.40
N GLN A 51 -4.77 18.17 14.01
CA GLN A 51 -5.69 17.62 15.00
C GLN A 51 -5.73 18.45 16.28
N HIS A 52 -4.57 18.86 16.80
CA HIS A 52 -4.49 19.73 17.98
C HIS A 52 -5.25 21.04 17.75
N LEU A 53 -5.03 21.67 16.60
CA LEU A 53 -5.59 22.97 16.25
C LEU A 53 -7.11 22.96 15.99
N ARG A 54 -7.76 21.79 15.96
CA ARG A 54 -9.23 21.71 15.95
C ARG A 54 -9.86 22.10 17.28
N ASN A 55 -9.14 21.93 18.39
CA ASN A 55 -9.64 22.16 19.74
C ASN A 55 -8.82 23.20 20.52
N SER A 56 -7.78 23.75 19.90
CA SER A 56 -6.82 24.67 20.51
C SER A 56 -6.32 25.66 19.45
N HIS A 57 -5.87 26.84 19.86
CA HIS A 57 -5.28 27.83 18.95
C HIS A 57 -3.89 28.24 19.43
N THR A 58 -3.12 27.27 19.94
CA THR A 58 -1.78 27.50 20.46
C THR A 58 -0.81 26.43 20.00
N CYS A 59 0.47 26.77 19.93
CA CYS A 59 1.55 25.81 19.78
C CYS A 59 1.65 24.91 21.02
N PRO A 60 1.71 23.57 20.90
CA PRO A 60 1.88 22.66 22.04
C PRO A 60 3.14 22.89 22.88
N GLU A 61 4.20 23.42 22.28
CA GLU A 61 5.50 23.64 22.94
C GLU A 61 5.60 25.02 23.60
N CYS A 62 5.52 26.09 22.80
CA CYS A 62 5.71 27.46 23.30
C CYS A 62 4.42 28.15 23.76
N ARG A 63 3.25 27.53 23.57
CA ARG A 63 1.92 28.07 23.92
C ARG A 63 1.55 29.39 23.24
N GLU A 64 2.36 29.86 22.29
CA GLU A 64 2.05 31.02 21.47
C GLU A 64 0.86 30.73 20.54
N HIS A 65 0.11 31.77 20.18
CA HIS A 65 -1.04 31.66 19.30
C HIS A 65 -0.63 31.02 17.95
N LEU A 66 -1.39 30.01 17.54
CA LEU A 66 -1.15 29.25 16.33
C LEU A 66 -2.49 28.79 15.78
N THR A 67 -2.66 28.92 14.47
CA THR A 67 -3.86 28.50 13.74
C THR A 67 -3.44 27.69 12.51
N PRO A 68 -4.36 26.91 11.89
CA PRO A 68 -4.03 26.14 10.70
C PRO A 68 -3.45 27.00 9.55
N GLU A 69 -3.89 28.26 9.43
CA GLU A 69 -3.49 29.21 8.38
C GLU A 69 -2.10 29.81 8.63
N THR A 70 -1.67 29.84 9.89
CA THR A 70 -0.36 30.41 10.29
C THR A 70 0.74 29.35 10.41
N LEU A 71 0.40 28.07 10.19
CA LEU A 71 1.38 26.99 10.09
C LEU A 71 2.32 27.21 8.91
N LYS A 72 3.63 27.04 9.16
CA LYS A 72 4.67 27.22 8.15
C LYS A 72 5.20 25.89 7.64
N ASP A 73 5.75 25.97 6.43
CA ASP A 73 6.67 24.97 5.94
C ASP A 73 7.91 24.89 6.82
N PRO A 74 8.42 23.69 7.12
CA PRO A 74 9.61 23.54 7.93
C PRO A 74 10.84 24.09 7.21
N PRO A 75 11.85 24.59 7.97
CA PRO A 75 13.11 25.04 7.41
C PRO A 75 13.75 23.99 6.48
N ARG A 76 14.41 24.46 5.42
CA ARG A 76 15.04 23.57 4.42
C ARG A 76 16.01 22.58 5.05
N PHE A 77 16.79 23.01 6.06
CA PHE A 77 17.69 22.13 6.79
C PHE A 77 16.96 20.95 7.42
N LEU A 78 15.81 21.18 8.08
CA LEU A 78 15.02 20.11 8.69
C LEU A 78 14.48 19.14 7.62
N LYS A 79 13.97 19.67 6.50
CA LYS A 79 13.50 18.85 5.37
C LYS A 79 14.62 17.96 4.81
N ASN A 80 15.81 18.54 4.59
CA ASN A 80 16.95 17.82 4.05
C ASN A 80 17.43 16.74 5.04
N THR A 81 17.60 17.08 6.32
CA THR A 81 18.06 16.14 7.34
C THR A 81 17.10 14.95 7.49
N LEU A 82 15.78 15.19 7.49
CA LEU A 82 14.79 14.12 7.47
C LEU A 82 14.88 13.28 6.20
N SER A 83 15.02 13.91 5.03
CA SER A 83 15.10 13.23 3.74
C SER A 83 16.27 12.25 3.65
N GLU A 84 17.41 12.59 4.25
CA GLU A 84 18.63 11.77 4.24
C GLU A 84 18.58 10.55 5.19
N LEU A 85 17.67 10.54 6.16
CA LEU A 85 17.51 9.37 7.03
C LEU A 85 17.16 8.13 6.21
N LYS A 86 17.80 7.01 6.50
CA LYS A 86 17.48 5.74 5.86
C LYS A 86 16.40 4.99 6.64
N ILE A 87 15.38 4.52 5.95
CA ILE A 87 14.22 3.83 6.53
C ILE A 87 13.96 2.50 5.81
N LYS A 88 13.57 1.48 6.57
CA LYS A 88 13.05 0.21 6.02
C LYS A 88 11.82 0.48 5.15
N CYS A 89 11.73 -0.22 4.02
CA CYS A 89 10.54 -0.23 3.17
C CYS A 89 9.27 -0.62 3.94
N ASP A 90 8.12 -0.05 3.54
CA ASP A 90 6.80 -0.40 4.09
C ASP A 90 6.47 -1.90 3.93
N TYR A 91 7.04 -2.57 2.93
CA TYR A 91 6.84 -3.99 2.66
C TYR A 91 7.97 -4.87 3.24
N ASN A 92 8.67 -4.40 4.28
CA ASN A 92 9.70 -5.18 4.95
C ASN A 92 9.16 -6.50 5.51
N GLU A 93 7.95 -6.49 6.09
CA GLU A 93 7.28 -7.71 6.60
C GLU A 93 6.91 -8.70 5.49
N ARG A 94 6.82 -8.24 4.24
CA ARG A 94 6.64 -9.09 3.04
C ARG A 94 7.96 -9.58 2.45
N GLY A 95 9.09 -9.24 3.07
CA GLY A 95 10.42 -9.69 2.68
C GLY A 95 11.25 -8.66 1.91
N CYS A 96 10.81 -7.40 1.80
CA CYS A 96 11.64 -6.37 1.19
C CYS A 96 12.85 -6.05 2.10
N PRO A 97 14.10 -6.26 1.67
CA PRO A 97 15.28 -5.95 2.48
C PRO A 97 15.69 -4.46 2.37
N GLY A 98 14.97 -3.66 1.58
CA GLY A 98 15.39 -2.32 1.20
C GLY A 98 15.36 -1.33 2.37
N TYR A 99 16.51 -0.72 2.63
CA TYR A 99 16.61 0.57 3.31
C TYR A 99 16.85 1.66 2.26
N VAL A 100 16.02 2.68 2.28
CA VAL A 100 16.09 3.81 1.32
C VAL A 100 16.07 5.12 2.08
N GLN A 101 16.61 6.18 1.47
CA GLN A 101 16.44 7.54 1.99
C GLN A 101 14.94 7.84 2.13
N LEU A 102 14.55 8.47 3.24
CA LEU A 102 13.16 8.78 3.57
C LEU A 102 12.51 9.62 2.46
N GLY A 103 13.25 10.57 1.88
CA GLY A 103 12.77 11.37 0.75
C GLY A 103 12.42 10.56 -0.50
N ASN A 104 12.99 9.35 -0.65
CA ASN A 104 12.79 8.44 -1.77
C ASN A 104 11.85 7.26 -1.44
N LEU A 105 11.33 7.20 -0.21
CA LEU A 105 10.51 6.06 0.26
C LEU A 105 9.28 5.84 -0.62
N GLN A 106 8.52 6.90 -0.93
CA GLN A 106 7.29 6.80 -1.72
C GLN A 106 7.56 6.20 -3.11
N HIS A 107 8.57 6.71 -3.81
CA HIS A 107 8.96 6.21 -5.13
C HIS A 107 9.45 4.75 -5.07
N HIS A 108 10.14 4.36 -4.00
CA HIS A 108 10.51 2.96 -3.78
C HIS A 108 9.27 2.06 -3.59
N VAL A 109 8.34 2.45 -2.72
CA VAL A 109 7.13 1.68 -2.39
C VAL A 109 6.28 1.42 -3.64
N GLU A 110 6.05 2.43 -4.48
CA GLU A 110 5.28 2.32 -5.73
C GLU A 110 5.84 1.27 -6.71
N ARG A 111 7.16 1.06 -6.67
CA ARG A 111 7.89 0.16 -7.59
C ARG A 111 8.35 -1.12 -6.91
N CYS A 112 8.08 -1.29 -5.62
CA CYS A 112 8.61 -2.40 -4.84
C CYS A 112 8.05 -3.74 -5.34
N GLY A 113 8.94 -4.70 -5.64
CA GLY A 113 8.55 -6.05 -6.04
C GLY A 113 7.83 -6.83 -4.93
N PHE A 114 7.95 -6.40 -3.67
CA PHE A 114 7.27 -6.99 -2.52
C PHE A 114 5.93 -6.32 -2.21
N ALA A 115 5.52 -5.32 -3.00
CA ALA A 115 4.21 -4.71 -2.88
C ALA A 115 3.12 -5.78 -3.08
N PRO A 116 2.05 -5.78 -2.26
CA PRO A 116 0.95 -6.72 -2.38
C PRO A 116 0.16 -6.47 -3.65
N VAL A 117 -0.12 -7.53 -4.40
CA VAL A 117 -0.98 -7.51 -5.58
C VAL A 117 -1.92 -8.70 -5.55
N MET A 118 -3.14 -8.50 -6.04
CA MET A 118 -4.13 -9.58 -6.15
C MET A 118 -3.84 -10.43 -7.39
N CYS A 119 -4.00 -11.75 -7.25
CA CYS A 119 -4.01 -12.69 -8.37
C CYS A 119 -5.14 -12.33 -9.35
N GLY A 120 -4.83 -12.33 -10.64
CA GLY A 120 -5.74 -12.04 -11.74
C GLY A 120 -6.54 -13.25 -12.24
N ASN A 121 -6.24 -14.46 -11.77
CA ASN A 121 -7.05 -15.64 -12.10
C ASN A 121 -8.41 -15.55 -11.40
N GLU A 122 -9.49 -15.69 -12.19
CA GLU A 122 -10.86 -15.65 -11.71
C GLU A 122 -11.08 -16.70 -10.60
N GLY A 123 -11.70 -16.28 -9.50
CA GLY A 123 -11.95 -17.15 -8.34
C GLY A 123 -10.78 -17.29 -7.35
N CYS A 124 -9.58 -16.80 -7.66
CA CYS A 124 -8.43 -16.96 -6.75
C CYS A 124 -8.43 -16.00 -5.56
N GLY A 125 -8.50 -14.69 -5.81
CA GLY A 125 -8.48 -13.64 -4.77
C GLY A 125 -7.22 -13.58 -3.88
N THR A 126 -6.21 -14.42 -4.12
CA THR A 126 -5.01 -14.49 -3.28
C THR A 126 -4.13 -13.25 -3.48
N VAL A 127 -3.60 -12.69 -2.39
CA VAL A 127 -2.65 -11.57 -2.42
C VAL A 127 -1.21 -12.10 -2.36
N VAL A 128 -0.46 -11.87 -3.42
CA VAL A 128 0.95 -12.26 -3.55
C VAL A 128 1.85 -11.04 -3.66
N ASN A 129 3.16 -11.24 -3.59
CA ASN A 129 4.10 -10.16 -3.89
C ASN A 129 4.11 -9.88 -5.40
N LYS A 130 4.24 -8.62 -5.79
CA LYS A 130 4.27 -8.18 -7.20
C LYS A 130 5.25 -8.97 -8.06
N LYS A 131 6.45 -9.23 -7.56
CA LYS A 131 7.50 -9.99 -8.25
C LYS A 131 7.14 -11.47 -8.47
N ASP A 132 6.26 -12.03 -7.65
CA ASP A 132 5.89 -13.44 -7.65
C ASP A 132 4.55 -13.69 -8.36
N LYS A 133 3.84 -12.62 -8.76
CA LYS A 133 2.49 -12.66 -9.36
C LYS A 133 2.43 -13.56 -10.59
N GLU A 134 3.36 -13.39 -11.52
CA GLU A 134 3.37 -14.12 -12.78
C GLU A 134 3.56 -15.64 -12.56
N ILE A 135 4.50 -16.01 -11.68
CA ILE A 135 4.75 -17.41 -11.33
C ILE A 135 3.54 -18.01 -10.61
N HIS A 136 2.94 -17.25 -9.68
CA HIS A 136 1.71 -17.69 -9.03
C HIS A 136 0.61 -17.96 -10.05
N GLU A 137 0.31 -17.00 -10.93
CA GLU A 137 -0.79 -17.10 -11.90
C GLU A 137 -0.62 -18.27 -12.87
N ARG A 138 0.61 -18.52 -13.33
CA ARG A 138 0.90 -19.54 -14.35
C ARG A 138 1.13 -20.93 -13.79
N GLU A 139 1.83 -21.05 -12.66
CA GLU A 139 2.34 -22.36 -12.19
C GLU A 139 1.67 -22.82 -10.89
N LEU A 140 1.44 -21.91 -9.94
CA LEU A 140 1.06 -22.27 -8.57
C LEU A 140 -0.44 -22.12 -8.28
N CYS A 141 -1.14 -21.27 -9.03
CA CYS A 141 -2.54 -20.95 -8.76
C CYS A 141 -3.42 -22.17 -9.05
N GLN A 142 -4.27 -22.54 -8.08
CA GLN A 142 -5.24 -23.62 -8.23
C GLN A 142 -6.39 -23.27 -9.19
N PHE A 143 -6.63 -21.98 -9.41
CA PHE A 143 -7.65 -21.47 -10.34
C PHE A 143 -7.05 -21.12 -11.72
N ARG A 144 -5.80 -21.52 -11.99
CA ARG A 144 -5.22 -21.31 -13.32
C ARG A 144 -6.02 -22.11 -14.34
N ILE A 145 -6.38 -21.47 -15.45
CA ILE A 145 -6.99 -22.18 -16.58
C ILE A 145 -5.85 -22.94 -17.27
N ALA A 146 -5.86 -24.26 -17.13
CA ALA A 146 -4.97 -25.10 -17.93
C ALA A 146 -5.30 -24.86 -19.41
N LYS A 147 -4.31 -24.39 -20.19
CA LYS A 147 -4.40 -24.44 -21.64
C LYS A 147 -4.36 -25.91 -22.04
N CYS A 148 -5.52 -26.56 -22.03
CA CYS A 148 -5.65 -27.92 -22.54
C CYS A 148 -5.44 -27.86 -24.05
N HIS A 149 -4.32 -28.42 -24.50
CA HIS A 149 -3.95 -28.45 -25.91
C HIS A 149 -4.94 -29.32 -26.74
N ASP A 150 -5.68 -30.22 -26.08
CA ASP A 150 -6.62 -31.19 -26.67
C ASP A 150 -8.10 -30.93 -26.32
N CYS A 151 -8.45 -29.77 -25.72
CA CYS A 151 -9.85 -29.47 -25.37
C CYS A 151 -10.72 -29.03 -26.55
N LYS A 152 -10.12 -28.78 -27.73
CA LYS A 152 -10.90 -28.49 -28.94
C LYS A 152 -11.65 -29.72 -29.42
N ASP A 153 -10.98 -30.87 -29.38
CA ASP A 153 -11.55 -32.14 -29.81
C ASP A 153 -12.57 -32.66 -28.78
N ILE A 154 -12.31 -32.48 -27.48
CA ILE A 154 -13.26 -32.86 -26.43
C ILE A 154 -14.54 -32.03 -26.51
N LYS A 155 -14.46 -30.71 -26.75
CA LYS A 155 -15.65 -29.86 -26.90
C LYS A 155 -16.41 -30.17 -28.19
N ALA A 156 -15.71 -30.33 -29.31
CA ALA A 156 -16.34 -30.70 -30.58
C ALA A 156 -17.09 -32.04 -30.46
N SER A 157 -16.47 -33.07 -29.86
CA SER A 157 -17.13 -34.37 -29.65
C SER A 157 -18.30 -34.31 -28.66
N GLN A 158 -18.26 -33.40 -27.68
CA GLN A 158 -19.40 -33.20 -26.75
C GLN A 158 -20.56 -32.46 -27.43
N ASP A 159 -20.29 -31.47 -28.26
CA ASP A 159 -21.30 -30.72 -29.02
C ASP A 159 -21.96 -31.61 -30.08
N GLU A 160 -21.19 -32.47 -30.76
CA GLU A 160 -21.70 -33.47 -31.72
C GLU A 160 -22.58 -34.52 -31.04
N MET A 161 -22.14 -35.11 -29.92
CA MET A 161 -22.95 -36.07 -29.16
C MET A 161 -24.27 -35.45 -28.67
N LYS A 162 -24.24 -34.18 -28.27
CA LYS A 162 -25.43 -33.48 -27.79
C LYS A 162 -26.41 -33.19 -28.91
N ALA A 163 -25.93 -32.77 -30.08
CA ALA A 163 -26.76 -32.57 -31.27
C ALA A 163 -27.47 -33.88 -31.68
N SER A 164 -26.74 -35.00 -31.74
CA SER A 164 -27.34 -36.30 -32.06
C SER A 164 -28.34 -36.79 -31.00
N GLN A 165 -28.12 -36.47 -29.73
CA GLN A 165 -29.08 -36.79 -28.66
C GLN A 165 -30.34 -35.93 -28.76
N ASP A 166 -30.21 -34.65 -29.07
CA ASP A 166 -31.35 -33.73 -29.23
C ASP A 166 -32.21 -34.10 -30.46
N GLU A 167 -31.59 -34.51 -31.58
CA GLU A 167 -32.31 -35.00 -32.77
C GLU A 167 -33.07 -36.31 -32.51
N MET A 168 -32.45 -37.23 -31.77
CA MET A 168 -33.07 -38.52 -31.43
C MET A 168 -34.25 -38.33 -30.47
N LYS A 169 -34.14 -37.36 -29.55
CA LYS A 169 -35.20 -37.00 -28.61
C LYS A 169 -36.37 -36.29 -29.30
N ALA A 170 -36.08 -35.34 -30.20
CA ALA A 170 -37.11 -34.68 -31.01
C ALA A 170 -37.88 -35.66 -31.91
N SER A 171 -37.20 -36.67 -32.44
CA SER A 171 -37.83 -37.73 -33.25
C SER A 171 -38.69 -38.68 -32.41
N GLN A 172 -38.31 -38.94 -31.16
CA GLN A 172 -39.12 -39.74 -30.22
C GLN A 172 -40.35 -38.97 -29.73
N ASP A 173 -40.25 -37.66 -29.54
CA ASP A 173 -41.36 -36.82 -29.11
C ASP A 173 -42.41 -36.58 -30.22
N ALA A 174 -42.02 -36.68 -31.50
CA ALA A 174 -42.93 -36.56 -32.65
C ALA A 174 -43.77 -37.82 -32.94
N ILE A 175 -43.46 -38.95 -32.29
CA ILE A 175 -44.14 -40.25 -32.47
C ILE A 175 -45.10 -40.56 -31.31
N LYS A 176 -45.11 -39.73 -30.25
CA LYS A 176 -46.07 -39.76 -29.13
C LYS A 176 -47.24 -38.81 -29.37
#